data_AF-A0A7S1IY40-F1
#
_entry.id   AF-A0A7S1IY40-F1
#
_cell.length_a   1.000
_cell.length_b   1.000
_cell.length_c   1.000
_cell.angle_alpha   90.00
_cell.angle_beta   90.00
_cell.angle_gamma   90.00
#
_symmetry.space_group_name_H-M   'P 1'
#
loop_
_entity.id
_entity.type
_entity.pdbx_description
1 polymer ?
#
loop_
_entity_poly.entity_id
_entity_poly.type
_entity_poly.pdbx_seq_one_letter_code
_entity_poly.pdbx_strand_id
1 'polypeptide(L)'
;MRCRILLCFLLIAILTHLICAAGNSAKRDEWFTSLACGSVSLNLQGDGNIVLYNPGGASWESVSSQDCSTNCWLILQSDCNLVAYKWLPSTQSYNAFWETTAYPGPSGCSSD
;
A
#
# COMPACT_ATOMS: atom_id res chain seq x y z
N MET A 1 -11.50 -11.90 -5.91
CA MET A 1 -12.10 -11.66 -4.58
C MET A 1 -12.44 -10.19 -4.51
N ARG A 2 -13.71 -9.85 -4.25
CA ARG A 2 -14.28 -8.53 -4.55
C ARG A 2 -13.89 -7.51 -3.49
N CYS A 3 -13.06 -6.55 -3.91
CA CYS A 3 -12.84 -5.26 -3.26
C CYS A 3 -14.19 -4.68 -2.80
N ARG A 4 -14.33 -4.37 -1.51
CA ARG A 4 -15.39 -3.48 -1.03
C ARG A 4 -14.96 -2.05 -1.37
N ILE A 5 -15.28 -1.68 -2.61
CA ILE A 5 -14.94 -0.46 -3.34
C ILE A 5 -14.95 0.84 -2.53
N LEU A 6 -15.76 0.96 -1.47
CA LEU A 6 -15.88 2.20 -0.70
C LEU A 6 -14.70 2.50 0.24
N LEU A 7 -13.92 1.50 0.67
CA LEU A 7 -12.74 1.73 1.54
C LEU A 7 -11.44 1.96 0.76
N CYS A 8 -11.34 1.51 -0.50
CA CYS A 8 -10.19 1.80 -1.37
C CYS A 8 -10.11 3.30 -1.74
N PHE A 9 -11.24 3.95 -1.97
CA PHE A 9 -11.27 5.40 -2.24
C PHE A 9 -10.81 6.24 -1.04
N LEU A 10 -11.10 5.79 0.19
CA LEU A 10 -10.66 6.51 1.40
C LEU A 10 -9.15 6.32 1.64
N LEU A 11 -8.62 5.12 1.43
CA LEU A 11 -7.17 4.85 1.48
C LEU A 11 -6.39 5.67 0.44
N ILE A 12 -6.88 5.77 -0.81
CA ILE A 12 -6.22 6.52 -1.90
C ILE A 12 -6.36 8.05 -1.73
N ALA A 13 -7.51 8.55 -1.23
CA ALA A 13 -7.67 9.96 -0.91
C ALA A 13 -6.71 10.38 0.22
N ILE A 14 -6.44 9.48 1.18
CA ILE A 14 -5.42 9.68 2.22
C ILE A 14 -4.01 9.58 1.61
N LEU A 15 -3.75 8.67 0.68
CA LEU A 15 -2.45 8.50 -0.02
C LEU A 15 -2.06 9.67 -0.93
N THR A 16 -3.03 10.32 -1.59
CA THR A 16 -2.77 11.38 -2.59
C THR A 16 -2.92 12.80 -2.06
N HIS A 17 -3.59 13.01 -0.93
CA HIS A 17 -3.77 14.36 -0.34
C HIS A 17 -3.34 14.50 1.13
N LEU A 18 -3.01 13.41 1.86
CA LEU A 18 -2.88 13.45 3.33
C LEU A 18 -1.80 12.55 3.95
N ILE A 19 -0.79 12.07 3.19
CA ILE A 19 0.41 11.49 3.82
C ILE A 19 1.40 12.62 4.06
N CYS A 20 1.53 12.98 5.33
CA CYS A 20 1.78 14.33 5.79
C CYS A 20 3.24 14.82 5.79
N ALA A 21 3.37 16.14 5.98
CA ALA A 21 4.62 16.88 6.16
C ALA A 21 5.44 16.53 7.44
N ALA A 22 4.99 15.59 8.28
CA ALA A 22 5.67 15.18 9.51
C ALA A 22 5.62 13.65 9.69
N GLY A 23 6.54 12.96 9.04
CA GLY A 23 6.66 11.50 9.05
C GLY A 23 7.28 10.97 7.76
N ASN A 24 7.51 9.66 7.67
CA ASN A 24 7.90 9.04 6.41
C ASN A 24 6.64 8.88 5.55
N SER A 25 6.56 9.68 4.50
CA SER A 25 5.47 9.68 3.54
C SER A 25 5.77 8.79 2.34
N ALA A 26 4.73 8.20 1.75
CA ALA A 26 4.89 7.49 0.48
C ALA A 26 5.34 8.50 -0.57
N LYS A 27 6.45 8.21 -1.24
CA LYS A 27 6.80 8.87 -2.49
C LYS A 27 6.50 7.92 -3.63
N ARG A 28 6.14 8.50 -4.78
CA ARG A 28 5.95 7.69 -5.98
C ARG A 28 7.27 7.01 -6.34
N ASP A 29 7.16 5.77 -6.79
CA ASP A 29 8.25 4.92 -7.22
C ASP A 29 9.32 4.64 -6.15
N GLU A 30 8.97 4.84 -4.87
CA GLU A 30 9.80 4.48 -3.72
C GLU A 30 9.24 3.22 -3.05
N TRP A 31 10.14 2.30 -2.72
CA TRP A 31 9.81 1.02 -2.09
C TRP A 31 9.87 1.17 -0.56
N PHE A 32 8.83 0.71 0.13
CA PHE A 32 8.73 0.82 1.60
C PHE A 32 7.99 -0.38 2.21
N THR A 33 8.12 -0.56 3.52
CA THR A 33 7.34 -1.55 4.29
C THR A 33 6.42 -0.89 5.30
N SER A 34 6.66 0.37 5.64
CA SER A 34 5.77 1.15 6.49
C SER A 34 5.80 2.63 6.13
N LEU A 35 4.67 3.29 6.39
CA LEU A 35 4.52 4.73 6.35
C LEU A 35 3.92 5.17 7.68
N ALA A 36 4.32 6.34 8.15
CA ALA A 36 3.78 6.91 9.37
C ALA A 36 3.49 8.39 9.15
N CYS A 37 2.32 8.80 9.59
CA CYS A 37 1.88 10.18 9.56
C CYS A 37 1.25 10.53 10.90
N GLY A 38 1.97 11.30 11.72
CA GLY A 38 1.56 11.55 13.11
C GLY A 38 1.31 10.24 13.86
N SER A 39 0.06 10.01 14.25
CA SER A 39 -0.38 8.84 15.01
C SER A 39 -1.07 7.76 14.16
N VAL A 40 -1.04 7.90 12.84
CA VAL A 40 -1.58 6.94 11.86
C VAL A 40 -0.41 6.28 11.14
N SER A 41 -0.47 4.97 10.92
CA SER A 41 0.55 4.26 10.14
C SER A 41 -0.04 3.18 9.24
N LEU A 42 0.61 2.95 8.10
CA LEU A 42 0.31 1.87 7.17
C LEU A 42 1.50 0.92 7.18
N ASN A 43 1.28 -0.33 7.56
CA ASN A 43 2.35 -1.31 7.74
C ASN A 43 2.08 -2.56 6.91
N LEU A 44 3.07 -3.00 6.14
CA LEU A 44 3.13 -4.35 5.60
C LEU A 44 3.69 -5.29 6.67
N GLN A 45 2.87 -6.24 7.10
CA GLN A 45 3.22 -7.20 8.13
C GLN A 45 3.87 -8.46 7.54
N GLY A 46 4.51 -9.24 8.40
CA GLY A 46 5.20 -10.47 8.01
C GLY A 46 4.27 -11.58 7.51
N ASP A 47 2.98 -11.50 7.80
CA ASP A 47 1.94 -12.39 7.28
C ASP A 47 1.39 -11.94 5.91
N GLY A 48 1.90 -10.83 5.37
CA GLY A 48 1.50 -10.26 4.08
C GLY A 48 0.29 -9.36 4.13
N ASN A 49 -0.27 -9.10 5.31
CA ASN A 49 -1.34 -8.12 5.45
C ASN A 49 -0.78 -6.70 5.43
N ILE A 50 -1.46 -5.82 4.71
CA ILE A 50 -1.26 -4.38 4.79
C ILE A 50 -2.28 -3.86 5.79
N VAL A 51 -1.81 -3.29 6.89
CA VAL A 51 -2.66 -2.89 8.01
C VAL A 51 -2.55 -1.39 8.24
N LEU A 52 -3.71 -0.72 8.30
CA LEU A 52 -3.81 0.68 8.69
C LEU A 52 -4.07 0.78 10.19
N TYR A 53 -3.14 1.38 10.91
CA TYR A 53 -3.24 1.68 12.33
C TYR A 53 -3.63 3.13 12.55
N ASN A 54 -4.59 3.32 13.44
CA ASN A 54 -4.94 4.60 14.06
C ASN A 54 -4.53 4.57 15.54
N PRO A 55 -4.63 5.69 16.29
CA PRO A 55 -4.32 5.70 17.72
C PRO A 55 -5.05 4.62 18.54
N GLY A 56 -6.24 4.20 18.09
CA GLY A 56 -7.05 3.16 18.73
C GLY A 56 -6.70 1.73 18.33
N GLY A 57 -5.69 1.51 17.47
CA GLY A 57 -5.27 0.20 16.97
C GLY A 57 -5.53 -0.02 15.48
N ALA A 58 -5.53 -1.28 15.07
CA ALA A 58 -5.78 -1.68 13.69
C ALA A 58 -7.21 -1.29 13.27
N SER A 59 -7.31 -0.52 12.20
CA SER A 59 -8.57 0.02 11.68
C SER A 59 -9.01 -0.63 10.37
N TRP A 60 -8.07 -1.22 9.63
CA TRP A 60 -8.30 -1.93 8.38
C TRP A 60 -7.13 -2.85 8.03
N GLU A 61 -7.40 -3.90 7.27
CA GLU A 61 -6.39 -4.81 6.68
C GLU A 61 -6.75 -5.25 5.25
N SER A 62 -5.73 -5.55 4.44
CA SER A 62 -5.86 -5.94 3.03
C SER A 62 -6.34 -7.38 2.80
N VAL A 63 -6.31 -8.23 3.84
CA VAL A 63 -6.63 -9.67 3.82
C VAL A 63 -5.87 -10.39 2.69
N SER A 64 -4.58 -10.62 2.91
CA SER A 64 -3.68 -11.35 2.03
C SER A 64 -3.13 -12.59 2.74
N SER A 65 -2.73 -13.62 1.99
CA SER A 65 -2.13 -14.84 2.52
C SER A 65 -0.67 -15.02 2.09
N GLN A 66 -0.01 -13.93 1.67
CA GLN A 66 1.36 -13.98 1.19
C GLN A 66 2.33 -14.01 2.38
N ASP A 67 3.14 -15.05 2.53
CA ASP A 67 4.25 -15.00 3.51
C ASP A 67 5.20 -13.85 3.14
N CYS A 68 5.29 -12.87 4.02
CA CYS A 68 6.11 -11.68 3.90
C CYS A 68 7.08 -11.52 5.07
N SER A 69 7.46 -12.63 5.70
CA SER A 69 8.53 -12.68 6.70
C SER A 69 9.85 -12.10 6.16
N THR A 70 10.06 -12.17 4.84
CA THR A 70 11.14 -11.53 4.11
C THR A 70 10.67 -11.11 2.72
N ASN A 71 11.42 -10.21 2.09
CA ASN A 71 11.33 -9.94 0.66
C ASN A 71 9.98 -9.42 0.16
N CYS A 72 9.22 -8.72 0.99
CA CYS A 72 8.02 -8.02 0.55
C CYS A 72 8.12 -6.52 0.78
N TRP A 73 7.51 -5.77 -0.12
CA TRP A 73 7.51 -4.32 -0.11
C TRP A 73 6.21 -3.78 -0.71
N LEU A 74 5.94 -2.52 -0.40
CA LEU A 74 4.93 -1.68 -1.00
C LEU A 74 5.60 -0.64 -1.90
N ILE A 75 4.90 -0.26 -2.96
CA ILE A 75 5.24 0.85 -3.83
C ILE A 75 3.97 1.61 -4.21
N LEU A 76 4.00 2.93 -4.09
CA LEU A 76 3.01 3.79 -4.71
C LEU A 76 3.51 4.11 -6.11
N GLN A 77 2.88 3.55 -7.13
CA GLN A 77 3.31 3.71 -8.52
C GLN A 77 2.94 5.08 -9.09
N SER A 78 3.53 5.43 -10.23
CA SER A 78 3.24 6.66 -10.99
C SER A 78 1.75 6.87 -11.28
N ASP A 79 1.03 5.78 -11.53
CA ASP A 79 -0.41 5.70 -11.80
C ASP A 79 -1.28 5.78 -10.53
N CYS A 80 -0.67 6.00 -9.36
CA CYS A 80 -1.29 6.04 -8.04
C CYS A 80 -1.93 4.73 -7.59
N ASN A 81 -1.54 3.60 -8.18
CA ASN A 81 -1.82 2.29 -7.63
C ASN A 81 -0.81 1.99 -6.50
N LEU A 82 -1.30 1.69 -5.31
CA LEU A 82 -0.47 1.12 -4.25
C LEU A 82 -0.43 -0.39 -4.46
N VAL A 83 0.76 -0.93 -4.69
CA VAL A 83 0.98 -2.34 -5.00
C VAL A 83 1.92 -2.96 -3.98
N ALA A 84 1.62 -4.20 -3.59
CA ALA A 84 2.48 -5.03 -2.77
C ALA A 84 3.17 -6.08 -3.64
N TYR A 85 4.49 -6.12 -3.55
CA TYR A 85 5.36 -7.01 -4.30
C TYR A 85 6.13 -7.92 -3.38
N LYS A 86 6.37 -9.15 -3.85
CA LYS A 86 7.35 -10.06 -3.27
C LYS A 86 8.50 -10.32 -4.25
N TRP A 87 9.73 -10.17 -3.80
CA TRP A 87 10.90 -10.64 -4.56
C TRP A 87 10.98 -12.16 -4.49
N LEU A 88 11.00 -12.81 -5.65
CA LEU A 88 11.19 -14.24 -5.79
C LEU A 88 12.60 -14.53 -6.30
N PRO A 89 13.51 -15.04 -5.45
CA PRO A 89 14.87 -15.39 -5.87
C PRO A 89 14.90 -16.45 -6.99
N SER A 90 13.89 -17.32 -7.05
CA SER A 90 13.77 -18.38 -8.05
C SER A 90 13.59 -17.86 -9.47
N THR A 91 12.92 -16.73 -9.63
CA THR A 91 12.64 -16.11 -10.94
C THR A 91 13.37 -14.78 -11.12
N GLN A 92 14.11 -14.34 -10.12
CA GLN A 92 14.80 -13.04 -10.08
C GLN A 92 13.85 -11.88 -10.45
N SER A 93 12.64 -11.89 -9.91
CA SER A 93 11.61 -10.91 -10.23
C SER A 93 10.74 -10.54 -9.03
N TYR A 94 10.17 -9.33 -9.10
CA TYR A 94 9.11 -8.90 -8.19
C TYR A 94 7.75 -9.34 -8.72
N ASN A 95 6.98 -10.07 -7.92
CA ASN A 95 5.61 -10.46 -8.25
C ASN A 95 4.62 -9.68 -7.41
N ALA A 96 3.69 -9.00 -8.07
CA ALA A 96 2.59 -8.32 -7.40
C ALA A 96 1.65 -9.39 -6.82
N PHE A 97 1.31 -9.27 -5.55
CA PHE A 97 0.37 -10.18 -4.89
C PHE A 97 -0.87 -9.46 -4.36
N TRP A 98 -0.82 -8.14 -4.26
CA TRP A 98 -1.94 -7.31 -3.87
C TRP A 98 -1.81 -5.91 -4.48
N GLU A 99 -2.93 -5.28 -4.81
CA GLU A 99 -2.98 -3.91 -5.30
C GLU A 99 -4.32 -3.24 -4.94
N THR A 100 -4.32 -1.91 -4.86
CA THR A 100 -5.53 -1.12 -4.57
C THR A 100 -6.54 -1.08 -5.72
N THR A 101 -6.10 -1.34 -6.97
CA THR A 101 -6.86 -1.09 -8.21
C THR A 101 -7.42 0.34 -8.28
N ALA A 102 -6.67 1.29 -8.82
CA ALA A 102 -7.09 2.68 -8.96
C ALA A 102 -7.59 2.96 -10.40
N TYR A 103 -8.89 2.85 -10.67
CA TYR A 103 -9.45 3.39 -11.93
C TYR A 103 -10.89 3.93 -11.81
N PRO A 104 -11.18 5.15 -12.31
CA PRO A 104 -10.21 6.19 -12.69
C PRO A 104 -9.52 6.75 -11.43
N GLY A 105 -8.19 6.93 -11.48
CA GLY A 105 -7.42 7.51 -10.39
C GLY A 105 -7.67 9.02 -10.20
N PRO A 106 -7.21 9.61 -9.09
CA PRO A 106 -7.18 11.07 -8.89
C PRO A 106 -6.47 11.82 -10.04
N SER A 107 -6.71 13.13 -10.17
CA SER A 107 -6.01 13.95 -11.18
C SER A 107 -4.49 13.84 -11.04
N GLY A 108 -3.80 13.48 -12.12
CA GLY A 108 -2.35 13.20 -12.13
C GLY A 108 -1.99 11.71 -12.02
N CYS A 109 -2.98 10.83 -11.94
CA CYS A 109 -2.86 9.37 -11.94
C CYS A 109 -3.42 8.84 -13.28
N SER A 110 -2.56 8.63 -14.29
CA SER A 110 -2.94 8.00 -15.57
C SER A 110 -2.50 6.54 -15.58
N SER A 111 -3.35 5.66 -16.10
CA SER A 111 -2.91 4.31 -16.50
C SER A 111 -1.96 4.46 -17.69
N ASP A 112 -0.72 4.01 -17.56
CA ASP A 112 0.14 3.76 -18.72
C ASP A 112 -0.42 2.61 -19.56
#